data_AF-A0A933LH53-F1
#
_entry.id   AF-A0A933LH53-F1
#
_cell.length_a   1.000
_cell.length_b   1.000
_cell.length_c   1.000
_cell.angle_alpha   90.00
_cell.angle_beta   90.00
_cell.angle_gamma   90.00
#
_symmetry.space_group_name_H-M   'P 1'
#
loop_
_entity.id
_entity.type
_entity.pdbx_description
1 polymer ?
#
loop_
_entity_poly.entity_id
_entity_poly.type
_entity_poly.pdbx_seq_one_letter_code
_entity_poly.pdbx_strand_id
1 'polypeptide(L)'
;LPGGLALVLDRLAGRGLHRFDLVLHPYWPLHVPYPNASPGELLVGADDPTRIAVHSEAAFTISQHDGYYHQTPRKYVRFDTPEPSETRTYLMTCQWPQGAPGKPTPIEVSAIGPGRWQVRRVSEDWRLMVRTGADADANDSTDARLVAVWDQGENGRERHALVLAGRRLGVDNRELMRATRPIYAAIEFGRPTWAHVWAAEPTQLTLFIEPGADYVYLNGRPAEVTHRGKSINVDLPAGESTLTVSEVARFIPRPRSVWCDDLPATPMATNAPAFQPGMIARSSSCFPEALQAIDGDANTAWTSLPGLPMPQWIEVDLPSARSMTFVRVDSGRPGGGHVELWDPEQGRYVSVGEFTTTVDASHATVTFAPVQTDRFRVVIDRIEPPVASAAVQSVQWGEKP
;
A
#
# COMPACT_ATOMS: atom_id res chain seq x y z
N LEU A 1 -0.17 -9.43 6.81
CA LEU A 1 0.82 -9.90 7.81
C LEU A 1 0.69 -11.41 7.96
N PRO A 2 1.74 -12.11 8.44
CA PRO A 2 1.66 -13.52 8.75
C PRO A 2 0.45 -13.87 9.62
N GLY A 3 0.00 -15.12 9.53
CA GLY A 3 -1.02 -15.58 10.46
C GLY A 3 -2.44 -15.17 10.08
N GLY A 4 -2.69 -14.75 8.83
CA GLY A 4 -4.01 -14.27 8.39
C GLY A 4 -4.41 -12.97 9.09
N LEU A 5 -3.48 -12.02 9.25
CA LEU A 5 -3.74 -10.75 9.92
C LEU A 5 -3.57 -9.57 8.94
N ALA A 6 -4.56 -8.69 8.91
CA ALA A 6 -4.43 -7.35 8.38
C ALA A 6 -4.59 -6.32 9.50
N LEU A 7 -3.86 -5.21 9.35
CA LEU A 7 -3.96 -4.05 10.22
C LEU A 7 -4.30 -2.85 9.35
N VAL A 8 -5.26 -2.05 9.79
CA VAL A 8 -5.58 -0.75 9.20
C VAL A 8 -5.35 0.29 10.29
N LEU A 9 -4.45 1.24 10.02
CA LEU A 9 -4.14 2.34 10.93
C LEU A 9 -4.54 3.66 10.26
N ASP A 10 -5.64 4.23 10.73
CA ASP A 10 -6.10 5.53 10.28
C ASP A 10 -5.61 6.61 11.24
N ARG A 11 -4.87 7.58 10.70
CA ARG A 11 -4.50 8.81 11.39
C ARG A 11 -5.15 9.98 10.67
N LEU A 12 -6.19 10.52 11.29
CA LEU A 12 -7.03 11.55 10.73
C LEU A 12 -6.65 12.88 11.38
N ALA A 13 -6.50 13.91 10.57
CA ALA A 13 -6.25 15.28 11.01
C ALA A 13 -7.14 16.23 10.21
N GLY A 14 -7.88 17.08 10.90
CA GLY A 14 -8.76 18.08 10.32
C GLY A 14 -8.29 19.50 10.66
N ARG A 15 -8.67 20.48 9.83
CA ARG A 15 -8.53 21.89 10.19
C ARG A 15 -9.71 22.27 11.10
N GLY A 16 -9.45 22.43 12.39
CA GLY A 16 -10.47 22.67 13.42
C GLY A 16 -11.08 21.37 13.98
N LEU A 17 -12.13 21.51 14.79
CA LEU A 17 -12.79 20.37 15.43
C LEU A 17 -13.73 19.65 14.46
N HIS A 18 -13.52 18.35 14.28
CA HIS A 18 -14.35 17.48 13.45
C HIS A 18 -14.80 16.26 14.24
N ARG A 19 -15.97 15.73 13.88
CA ARG A 19 -16.34 14.37 14.25
C ARG A 19 -15.79 13.42 13.21
N PHE A 20 -15.05 12.42 13.66
CA PHE A 20 -14.53 11.36 12.80
C PHE A 20 -15.29 10.08 13.10
N ASP A 21 -15.81 9.43 12.07
CA ASP A 21 -16.49 8.15 12.19
C ASP A 21 -15.78 7.13 11.31
N LEU A 22 -15.50 5.95 11.86
CA LEU A 22 -15.01 4.82 11.08
C LEU A 22 -16.22 4.01 10.63
N VAL A 23 -16.30 3.71 9.33
CA VAL A 23 -17.40 2.93 8.75
C VAL A 23 -16.84 1.67 8.10
N LEU A 24 -17.43 0.53 8.44
CA LEU A 24 -17.08 -0.77 7.89
C LEU A 24 -18.24 -1.33 7.07
N HIS A 25 -17.99 -1.57 5.78
CA HIS A 25 -18.91 -2.18 4.83
C HIS A 25 -18.46 -3.61 4.50
N PRO A 26 -18.87 -4.63 5.26
CA PRO A 26 -18.49 -5.99 4.96
C PRO A 26 -19.33 -6.53 3.79
N TYR A 27 -18.67 -7.28 2.92
CA TYR A 27 -19.33 -8.04 1.85
C TYR A 27 -20.25 -9.15 2.42
N TRP A 28 -19.80 -9.77 3.52
CA TRP A 28 -20.46 -10.86 4.21
C TRP A 28 -21.35 -10.36 5.37
N PRO A 29 -22.33 -11.18 5.83
CA PRO A 29 -23.16 -10.84 6.97
C PRO A 29 -22.37 -10.49 8.23
N LEU A 30 -22.90 -9.52 8.99
CA LEU A 30 -22.38 -9.04 10.26
C LEU A 30 -23.04 -9.76 11.43
N HIS A 31 -22.23 -10.21 12.39
CA HIS A 31 -22.70 -10.71 13.67
C HIS A 31 -22.31 -9.73 14.78
N VAL A 32 -23.26 -8.88 15.18
CA VAL A 32 -23.07 -7.86 16.22
C VAL A 32 -24.36 -7.70 17.03
N PRO A 33 -24.30 -7.73 18.37
CA PRO A 33 -23.22 -8.26 19.20
C PRO A 33 -23.17 -9.80 19.13
N TYR A 34 -22.04 -10.41 19.49
CA TYR A 34 -21.95 -11.85 19.76
C TYR A 34 -21.50 -12.09 21.22
N PRO A 35 -21.78 -13.27 21.79
CA PRO A 35 -21.42 -13.55 23.19
C PRO A 35 -19.92 -13.36 23.44
N ASN A 36 -19.58 -12.61 24.49
CA ASN A 36 -18.20 -12.34 24.94
C ASN A 36 -17.35 -11.43 24.03
N ALA A 37 -17.96 -10.68 23.10
CA ALA A 37 -17.25 -9.68 22.34
C ALA A 37 -16.66 -8.59 23.26
N SER A 38 -15.37 -8.25 23.06
CA SER A 38 -14.79 -7.07 23.69
C SER A 38 -15.39 -5.79 23.07
N PRO A 39 -15.35 -4.63 23.76
CA PRO A 39 -15.70 -3.36 23.12
C PRO A 39 -14.89 -3.13 21.84
N GLY A 40 -15.56 -2.86 20.73
CA GLY A 40 -14.92 -2.67 19.41
C GLY A 40 -14.80 -3.93 18.55
N GLU A 41 -15.22 -5.09 19.06
CA GLU A 41 -15.04 -6.38 18.39
C GLU A 41 -16.30 -6.81 17.60
N LEU A 42 -16.09 -7.34 16.39
CA LEU A 42 -17.12 -7.80 15.46
C LEU A 42 -16.70 -9.12 14.79
N LEU A 43 -17.67 -9.94 14.42
CA LEU A 43 -17.47 -11.11 13.57
C LEU A 43 -18.13 -10.89 12.20
N VAL A 44 -17.41 -11.23 11.13
CA VAL A 44 -17.86 -11.11 9.74
C VAL A 44 -17.77 -12.46 9.03
N GLY A 45 -18.90 -12.99 8.54
CA GLY A 45 -18.98 -14.33 7.93
C GLY A 45 -19.70 -15.35 8.81
N ALA A 46 -19.89 -16.57 8.29
CA ALA A 46 -20.71 -17.61 8.94
C ALA A 46 -19.89 -18.71 9.64
N ASP A 47 -19.36 -19.67 8.87
CA ASP A 47 -18.80 -20.92 9.42
C ASP A 47 -17.42 -20.74 10.08
N ASP A 48 -16.69 -19.70 9.67
CA ASP A 48 -15.36 -19.37 10.18
C ASP A 48 -15.17 -17.84 10.07
N PRO A 49 -15.77 -17.07 10.97
CA PRO A 49 -15.89 -15.63 10.79
C PRO A 49 -14.54 -14.94 10.95
N THR A 50 -14.29 -13.95 10.08
CA THR A 50 -13.20 -13.00 10.26
C THR A 50 -13.47 -12.19 11.52
N ARG A 51 -12.51 -12.18 12.44
CA ARG A 51 -12.56 -11.38 13.66
C ARG A 51 -12.01 -9.99 13.37
N ILE A 52 -12.83 -8.97 13.61
CA ILE A 52 -12.45 -7.57 13.44
C ILE A 52 -12.49 -6.91 14.81
N ALA A 53 -11.44 -6.18 15.19
CA ALA A 53 -11.42 -5.38 16.40
C ALA A 53 -10.96 -3.96 16.04
N VAL A 54 -11.71 -2.97 16.51
CA VAL A 54 -11.36 -1.55 16.36
C VAL A 54 -10.95 -0.98 17.71
N HIS A 55 -9.83 -0.28 17.70
CA HIS A 55 -9.25 0.41 18.83
C HIS A 55 -9.16 1.90 18.52
N SER A 56 -9.51 2.73 19.49
CA SER A 56 -9.35 4.18 19.41
C SER A 56 -8.94 4.73 20.77
N GLU A 57 -8.33 5.91 20.74
CA GLU A 57 -7.94 6.63 21.95
C GLU A 57 -9.13 7.28 22.65
N ALA A 58 -10.18 7.56 21.88
CA ALA A 58 -11.45 8.02 22.41
C ALA A 58 -12.42 6.85 22.55
N ALA A 59 -13.32 6.96 23.52
CA ALA A 59 -14.47 6.09 23.59
C ALA A 59 -15.31 6.25 22.31
N PHE A 60 -15.81 5.14 21.80
CA PHE A 60 -16.75 5.13 20.68
C PHE A 60 -17.91 4.18 20.99
N THR A 61 -19.03 4.41 20.31
CA THR A 61 -20.15 3.46 20.28
C THR A 61 -20.21 2.75 18.95
N ILE A 62 -20.74 1.53 18.94
CA ILE A 62 -20.93 0.74 17.73
C ILE A 62 -22.41 0.79 17.36
N SER A 63 -22.70 1.18 16.13
CA SER A 63 -24.07 1.22 15.61
C SER A 63 -24.17 0.51 14.26
N GLN A 64 -25.27 -0.22 14.05
CA GLN A 64 -25.58 -0.86 12.77
C GLN A 64 -26.55 -0.01 11.98
N HIS A 65 -26.30 0.14 10.68
CA HIS A 65 -27.09 0.97 9.78
C HIS A 65 -27.46 0.20 8.52
N ASP A 66 -28.60 0.55 7.93
CA ASP A 66 -28.99 0.11 6.59
C ASP A 66 -28.23 0.90 5.52
N GLY A 67 -27.70 0.19 4.54
CA GLY A 67 -27.04 0.75 3.37
C GLY A 67 -27.11 -0.19 2.18
N TYR A 68 -26.24 0.05 1.21
CA TYR A 68 -26.16 -0.73 -0.01
C TYR A 68 -24.70 -1.07 -0.32
N TYR A 69 -24.47 -2.28 -0.81
CA TYR A 69 -23.25 -2.65 -1.53
C TYR A 69 -23.63 -2.81 -3.00
N HIS A 70 -23.17 -1.88 -3.83
CA HIS A 70 -23.73 -1.63 -5.16
C HIS A 70 -25.26 -1.41 -5.10
N GLN A 71 -26.04 -2.35 -5.65
CA GLN A 71 -27.50 -2.30 -5.66
C GLN A 71 -28.11 -3.24 -4.61
N THR A 72 -27.29 -3.98 -3.86
CA THR A 72 -27.77 -4.96 -2.90
C THR A 72 -27.90 -4.33 -1.51
N PRO A 73 -29.09 -4.33 -0.87
CA PRO A 73 -29.23 -3.89 0.51
C PRO A 73 -28.32 -4.67 1.44
N ARG A 74 -27.57 -3.95 2.28
CA ARG A 74 -26.60 -4.50 3.24
C ARG A 74 -26.57 -3.67 4.51
N LYS A 75 -26.27 -4.32 5.64
CA LYS A 75 -25.94 -3.62 6.88
C LYS A 75 -24.48 -3.20 6.84
N TYR A 76 -24.17 -2.03 7.38
CA TYR A 76 -22.81 -1.60 7.69
C TYR A 76 -22.69 -1.23 9.17
N VAL A 77 -21.46 -1.23 9.68
CA VAL A 77 -21.16 -0.83 11.06
C VAL A 77 -20.49 0.52 11.06
N ARG A 78 -20.91 1.38 11.99
CA ARG A 78 -20.26 2.65 12.29
C ARG A 78 -19.70 2.62 13.71
N PHE A 79 -18.47 3.10 13.85
CA PHE A 79 -17.81 3.35 15.12
C PHE A 79 -17.84 4.85 15.36
N ASP A 80 -18.78 5.27 16.20
CA ASP A 80 -19.11 6.67 16.45
C ASP A 80 -18.26 7.22 17.60
N THR A 81 -17.39 8.19 17.31
CA THR A 81 -16.76 9.01 18.37
C THR A 81 -17.55 10.31 18.53
N PRO A 82 -18.33 10.47 19.63
CA PRO A 82 -19.23 11.63 19.75
C PRO A 82 -18.48 12.95 19.97
N GLU A 83 -17.27 12.88 20.53
CA GLU A 83 -16.46 14.05 20.86
C GLU A 83 -15.72 14.57 19.60
N PRO A 84 -15.94 15.82 19.19
CA PRO A 84 -15.15 16.44 18.14
C PRO A 84 -13.67 16.53 18.53
N SER A 85 -12.79 16.38 17.55
CA SER A 85 -11.34 16.50 17.74
C SER A 85 -10.68 17.09 16.49
N GLU A 86 -9.51 17.68 16.66
CA GLU A 86 -8.66 18.07 15.52
C GLU A 86 -7.94 16.85 14.92
N THR A 87 -7.72 15.82 15.73
CA THR A 87 -7.04 14.58 15.33
C THR A 87 -7.75 13.34 15.88
N ARG A 88 -7.69 12.23 15.15
CA ARG A 88 -8.21 10.94 15.60
C ARG A 88 -7.37 9.81 15.06
N THR A 89 -7.14 8.82 15.91
CA THR A 89 -6.48 7.56 15.52
C THR A 89 -7.46 6.40 15.67
N TYR A 90 -7.56 5.58 14.63
CA TYR A 90 -8.19 4.26 14.69
C TYR A 90 -7.17 3.20 14.32
N LEU A 91 -7.14 2.11 15.09
CA LEU A 91 -6.42 0.89 14.75
C LEU A 91 -7.45 -0.21 14.60
N MET A 92 -7.58 -0.77 13.41
CA MET A 92 -8.41 -1.94 13.15
C MET A 92 -7.52 -3.15 12.91
N THR A 93 -7.81 -4.26 13.59
CA THR A 93 -7.20 -5.56 13.32
C THR A 93 -8.23 -6.47 12.67
N CYS A 94 -7.89 -7.08 11.54
CA CYS A 94 -8.72 -8.07 10.86
C CYS A 94 -7.98 -9.41 10.85
N GLN A 95 -8.50 -10.39 11.56
CA GLN A 95 -7.94 -11.73 11.67
C GLN A 95 -8.85 -12.71 10.92
N TRP A 96 -8.36 -13.19 9.77
CA TRP A 96 -8.98 -14.30 9.07
C TRP A 96 -8.70 -15.59 9.81
N PRO A 97 -9.62 -16.55 9.75
CA PRO A 97 -9.33 -17.86 10.24
C PRO A 97 -8.22 -18.51 9.43
N GLN A 98 -7.35 -19.20 10.13
CA GLN A 98 -6.33 -20.01 9.50
C GLN A 98 -6.91 -21.41 9.45
N GLY A 99 -7.22 -21.94 8.27
CA GLY A 99 -7.93 -23.22 8.07
C GLY A 99 -7.27 -24.49 8.66
N ALA A 100 -6.30 -24.35 9.55
CA ALA A 100 -5.78 -25.41 10.39
C ALA A 100 -6.53 -25.46 11.74
N PRO A 101 -6.88 -26.65 12.27
CA PRO A 101 -7.54 -26.81 13.56
C PRO A 101 -6.58 -26.46 14.71
N GLY A 102 -6.44 -25.17 15.00
CA GLY A 102 -5.70 -24.64 16.14
C GLY A 102 -6.49 -23.51 16.79
N LYS A 103 -6.41 -23.39 18.11
CA LYS A 103 -7.00 -22.22 18.79
C LYS A 103 -6.33 -20.96 18.25
N PRO A 104 -7.08 -19.96 17.78
CA PRO A 104 -6.49 -18.73 17.30
C PRO A 104 -5.65 -18.10 18.41
N THR A 105 -4.36 -17.91 18.13
CA THR A 105 -3.47 -17.20 19.05
C THR A 105 -4.02 -15.80 19.27
N PRO A 106 -4.21 -15.37 20.54
CA PRO A 106 -4.74 -14.05 20.82
C PRO A 106 -3.80 -12.96 20.28
N ILE A 107 -4.41 -11.89 19.77
CA ILE A 107 -3.71 -10.66 19.42
C ILE A 107 -3.78 -9.76 20.65
N GLU A 108 -2.63 -9.34 21.15
CA GLU A 108 -2.53 -8.36 22.21
C GLU A 108 -2.41 -6.97 21.59
N VAL A 109 -3.36 -6.08 21.89
CA VAL A 109 -3.33 -4.68 21.46
C VAL A 109 -3.27 -3.80 22.70
N SER A 110 -2.27 -2.93 22.75
CA SER A 110 -2.06 -2.00 23.87
C SER A 110 -1.75 -0.61 23.35
N ALA A 111 -2.38 0.42 23.92
CA ALA A 111 -1.95 1.80 23.72
C ALA A 111 -0.61 2.02 24.44
N ILE A 112 0.36 2.63 23.75
CA ILE A 112 1.68 2.98 24.32
C ILE A 112 1.87 4.51 24.42
N GLY A 113 0.82 5.27 24.10
CA GLY A 113 0.72 6.71 24.28
C GLY A 113 -0.27 7.33 23.28
N PRO A 114 -0.39 8.67 23.27
CA PRO A 114 -1.30 9.35 22.37
C PRO A 114 -0.97 9.10 20.90
N GLY A 115 -1.91 8.54 20.15
CA GLY A 115 -1.85 8.17 18.75
C GLY A 115 -1.03 6.92 18.48
N ARG A 116 -0.61 6.20 19.54
CA ARG A 116 0.40 5.14 19.47
C ARG A 116 -0.11 3.83 20.02
N TRP A 117 0.05 2.80 19.22
CA TRP A 117 -0.41 1.45 19.51
C TRP A 117 0.73 0.46 19.34
N GLN A 118 0.68 -0.59 20.15
CA GLN A 118 1.48 -1.76 20.00
C GLN A 118 0.56 -2.97 19.80
N VAL A 119 0.76 -3.71 18.71
CA VAL A 119 0.11 -4.99 18.44
C VAL A 119 1.16 -6.07 18.59
N ARG A 120 0.89 -7.08 19.41
CA ARG A 120 1.76 -8.24 19.60
C ARG A 120 0.99 -9.51 19.35
N ARG A 121 1.63 -10.45 18.67
CA ARG A 121 1.18 -11.83 18.57
C ARG A 121 2.39 -12.74 18.65
N VAL A 122 2.34 -13.73 19.53
CA VAL A 122 3.44 -14.66 19.77
C VAL A 122 2.86 -16.06 19.71
N SER A 123 3.44 -16.90 18.87
CA SER A 123 3.19 -18.35 18.86
C SER A 123 4.50 -19.09 19.09
N GLU A 124 4.49 -20.42 18.97
CA GLU A 124 5.68 -21.26 19.10
C GLU A 124 6.75 -20.93 18.04
N ASP A 125 6.34 -20.70 16.79
CA ASP A 125 7.26 -20.57 15.64
C ASP A 125 7.34 -19.17 15.03
N TRP A 126 6.59 -18.21 15.58
CA TRP A 126 6.63 -16.85 15.07
C TRP A 126 6.25 -15.79 16.10
N ARG A 127 6.80 -14.59 15.92
CA ARG A 127 6.52 -13.39 16.70
C ARG A 127 6.18 -12.25 15.76
N LEU A 128 5.15 -11.48 16.06
CA LEU A 128 4.82 -10.21 15.40
C LEU A 128 4.78 -9.10 16.43
N MET A 129 5.38 -7.98 16.07
CA MET A 129 5.30 -6.72 16.79
C MET A 129 5.01 -5.61 15.78
N VAL A 130 3.91 -4.90 15.96
CA VAL A 130 3.60 -3.68 15.21
C VAL A 130 3.54 -2.52 16.18
N ARG A 131 4.20 -1.41 15.84
CA ARG A 131 4.20 -0.16 16.60
C ARG A 131 3.81 0.98 15.69
N THR A 132 3.04 1.92 16.24
CA THR A 132 2.57 3.09 15.50
C THR A 132 3.00 4.38 16.20
N GLY A 133 3.41 5.36 15.40
CA GLY A 133 4.00 6.63 15.84
C GLY A 133 5.51 6.58 15.98
N ALA A 134 6.14 7.73 15.73
CA ALA A 134 7.54 7.91 16.03
C ALA A 134 7.70 7.80 17.55
N ASP A 135 8.53 6.87 18.03
CA ASP A 135 9.15 7.07 19.33
C ASP A 135 10.13 8.24 19.15
N ALA A 136 9.95 9.25 19.99
CA ALA A 136 10.95 10.27 20.25
C ALA A 136 11.17 10.22 21.78
N ASP A 137 11.67 9.07 22.26
CA ASP A 137 12.11 8.94 23.64
C ASP A 137 13.63 8.80 23.65
N ALA A 138 14.32 9.23 24.70
CA ALA A 138 15.78 9.37 24.71
C ALA A 138 16.56 8.04 24.45
N ASN A 139 15.87 6.89 24.48
CA ASN A 139 16.39 5.56 24.16
C ASN A 139 16.01 5.05 22.74
N ASP A 140 15.50 5.93 21.88
CA ASP A 140 14.99 5.77 20.50
C ASP A 140 15.47 4.51 19.76
N SER A 141 14.62 3.48 19.75
CA SER A 141 14.82 2.32 18.86
C SER A 141 14.20 2.54 17.48
N THR A 142 13.15 3.35 17.32
CA THR A 142 12.58 3.62 15.99
C THR A 142 11.80 4.94 15.91
N ASP A 143 12.05 5.72 14.87
CA ASP A 143 11.37 6.99 14.62
C ASP A 143 10.34 6.91 13.49
N ALA A 144 9.97 5.70 13.08
CA ALA A 144 9.05 5.49 11.97
C ALA A 144 7.60 5.80 12.36
N ARG A 145 6.79 6.25 11.39
CA ARG A 145 5.34 6.39 11.58
C ARG A 145 4.68 5.06 11.90
N LEU A 146 5.16 3.97 11.30
CA LEU A 146 4.73 2.61 11.56
C LEU A 146 5.94 1.70 11.40
N VAL A 147 6.09 0.77 12.34
CA VAL A 147 6.98 -0.36 12.23
C VAL A 147 6.18 -1.64 12.39
N ALA A 148 6.37 -2.60 11.49
CA ALA A 148 5.98 -3.98 11.74
C ALA A 148 7.22 -4.85 11.66
N VAL A 149 7.45 -5.70 12.65
CA VAL A 149 8.55 -6.67 12.67
C VAL A 149 7.95 -8.02 12.96
N TRP A 150 8.32 -9.02 12.17
CA TRP A 150 7.93 -10.39 12.45
C TRP A 150 9.08 -11.36 12.22
N ASP A 151 9.18 -12.33 13.12
CA ASP A 151 10.12 -13.42 13.08
C ASP A 151 9.37 -14.70 12.68
N GLN A 152 9.95 -15.50 11.79
CA GLN A 152 9.43 -16.81 11.34
C GLN A 152 10.53 -17.88 11.38
N GLY A 153 10.07 -19.14 11.49
CA GLY A 153 10.91 -20.33 11.48
C GLY A 153 11.49 -20.70 12.85
N GLU A 154 12.04 -21.92 12.94
CA GLU A 154 12.66 -22.42 14.18
C GLU A 154 13.71 -21.43 14.69
N ASN A 155 13.51 -20.92 15.91
CA ASN A 155 14.35 -19.92 16.57
C ASN A 155 14.38 -18.53 15.92
N GLY A 156 13.38 -18.16 15.10
CA GLY A 156 13.29 -16.82 14.51
C GLY A 156 14.40 -16.50 13.52
N ARG A 157 14.82 -17.50 12.73
CA ARG A 157 15.91 -17.37 11.75
C ARG A 157 15.58 -16.43 10.60
N GLU A 158 14.30 -16.21 10.31
CA GLU A 158 13.85 -15.29 9.27
C GLU A 158 13.15 -14.11 9.94
N ARG A 159 13.82 -12.95 9.92
CA ARG A 159 13.25 -11.72 10.44
C ARG A 159 12.85 -10.83 9.29
N HIS A 160 11.66 -10.28 9.36
CA HIS A 160 11.16 -9.32 8.40
C HIS A 160 10.78 -8.03 9.11
N ALA A 161 10.92 -6.92 8.40
CA ALA A 161 10.55 -5.61 8.89
C ALA A 161 9.88 -4.78 7.81
N LEU A 162 8.89 -4.00 8.23
CA LEU A 162 8.28 -2.91 7.47
C LEU A 162 8.49 -1.63 8.26
N VAL A 163 9.00 -0.60 7.60
CA VAL A 163 9.28 0.72 8.16
C VAL A 163 8.59 1.76 7.28
N LEU A 164 7.64 2.52 7.82
CA LEU A 164 6.97 3.60 7.08
C LEU A 164 7.45 4.95 7.59
N ALA A 165 8.04 5.76 6.70
CA ALA A 165 8.59 7.08 7.00
C ALA A 165 9.54 7.11 8.21
N GLY A 166 10.46 6.14 8.30
CA GLY A 166 11.44 6.02 9.39
C GLY A 166 12.87 6.23 8.91
N ARG A 167 13.72 6.74 9.80
CA ARG A 167 15.19 6.77 9.65
C ARG A 167 15.87 5.69 10.46
N ARG A 168 15.22 5.13 11.49
CA ARG A 168 15.82 4.14 12.38
C ARG A 168 14.83 3.02 12.65
N LEU A 169 15.37 1.81 12.66
CA LEU A 169 14.68 0.61 13.12
C LEU A 169 15.59 -0.14 14.09
N GLY A 170 15.09 -0.36 15.29
CA GLY A 170 15.72 -1.12 16.35
C GLY A 170 14.72 -2.08 16.98
N VAL A 171 15.17 -3.29 17.24
CA VAL A 171 14.37 -4.39 17.77
C VAL A 171 15.21 -5.14 18.79
N ASP A 172 14.63 -5.43 19.96
CA ASP A 172 15.29 -6.18 21.04
C ASP A 172 16.67 -5.60 21.41
N ASN A 173 16.75 -4.27 21.56
CA ASN A 173 17.97 -3.50 21.86
C ASN A 173 19.08 -3.60 20.79
N ARG A 174 18.73 -4.00 19.57
CA ARG A 174 19.65 -4.02 18.42
C ARG A 174 19.11 -3.11 17.34
N GLU A 175 19.97 -2.25 16.80
CA GLU A 175 19.65 -1.51 15.59
C GLU A 175 19.77 -2.43 14.38
N LEU A 176 18.77 -2.40 13.50
CA LEU A 176 18.69 -3.20 12.28
C LEU A 176 18.88 -2.34 11.03
N MET A 177 18.43 -1.09 11.08
CA MET A 177 18.49 -0.19 9.94
C MET A 177 18.57 1.27 10.40
N ARG A 178 19.38 2.06 9.68
CA ARG A 178 19.53 3.51 9.85
C ARG A 178 19.57 4.18 8.47
N ALA A 179 18.92 5.32 8.28
CA ALA A 179 19.00 6.13 7.08
C ALA A 179 19.23 7.60 7.41
N THR A 180 19.86 8.35 6.49
CA THR A 180 20.09 9.79 6.67
C THR A 180 18.83 10.61 6.39
N ARG A 181 17.91 10.11 5.58
CA ARG A 181 16.56 10.65 5.33
C ARG A 181 15.47 9.64 5.71
N PRO A 182 14.24 10.09 6.01
CA PRO A 182 13.13 9.17 6.21
C PRO A 182 12.90 8.33 4.95
N ILE A 183 12.81 7.03 5.14
CA ILE A 183 12.53 6.07 4.09
C ILE A 183 11.31 5.24 4.42
N TYR A 184 10.91 4.50 3.41
CA TYR A 184 9.86 3.53 3.42
C TYR A 184 10.47 2.22 2.97
N ALA A 185 10.49 1.20 3.84
CA ALA A 185 11.28 -0.01 3.58
C ALA A 185 10.55 -1.27 4.00
N ALA A 186 10.61 -2.30 3.16
CA ALA A 186 10.35 -3.69 3.51
C ALA A 186 11.68 -4.45 3.46
N ILE A 187 12.07 -5.11 4.55
CA ILE A 187 13.38 -5.75 4.70
C ILE A 187 13.20 -7.18 5.19
N GLU A 188 13.84 -8.12 4.53
CA GLU A 188 13.96 -9.52 4.92
C GLU A 188 15.39 -9.81 5.33
N PHE A 189 15.62 -9.92 6.63
CA PHE A 189 16.90 -10.28 7.23
C PHE A 189 17.07 -11.80 7.18
N GLY A 190 17.40 -12.28 5.98
CA GLY A 190 17.78 -13.67 5.71
C GLY A 190 19.20 -13.77 5.18
N ARG A 191 19.51 -14.94 4.60
CA ARG A 191 20.74 -15.18 3.83
C ARG A 191 20.35 -15.69 2.44
N PRO A 192 20.22 -14.81 1.43
CA PRO A 192 20.58 -13.39 1.43
C PRO A 192 19.58 -12.49 2.15
N THR A 193 20.00 -11.26 2.47
CA THR A 193 19.09 -10.19 2.92
C THR A 193 18.52 -9.49 1.70
N TRP A 194 17.20 -9.29 1.67
CA TRP A 194 16.51 -8.52 0.64
C TRP A 194 15.90 -7.28 1.26
N ALA A 195 15.97 -6.15 0.56
CA ALA A 195 15.23 -4.95 0.95
C ALA A 195 14.62 -4.27 -0.28
N HIS A 196 13.40 -3.81 -0.13
CA HIS A 196 12.72 -2.92 -1.06
C HIS A 196 12.55 -1.59 -0.33
N VAL A 197 13.14 -0.52 -0.88
CA VAL A 197 13.20 0.80 -0.27
C VAL A 197 12.65 1.86 -1.22
N TRP A 198 11.86 2.78 -0.70
CA TRP A 198 11.53 4.04 -1.35
C TRP A 198 12.02 5.22 -0.52
N ALA A 199 12.63 6.19 -1.18
CA ALA A 199 13.09 7.44 -0.57
C ALA A 199 12.64 8.64 -1.40
N ALA A 200 12.13 9.69 -0.76
CA ALA A 200 11.72 10.91 -1.47
C ALA A 200 12.93 11.69 -2.04
N GLU A 201 14.08 11.57 -1.40
CA GLU A 201 15.34 12.23 -1.74
C GLU A 201 16.47 11.19 -1.69
N PRO A 202 17.61 11.43 -2.38
CA PRO A 202 18.79 10.58 -2.22
C PRO A 202 19.19 10.48 -0.74
N THR A 203 19.49 9.26 -0.29
CA THR A 203 19.72 8.95 1.12
C THR A 203 20.79 7.89 1.26
N GLN A 204 21.52 7.89 2.36
CA GLN A 204 22.40 6.79 2.71
C GLN A 204 21.64 5.85 3.64
N LEU A 205 21.61 4.57 3.29
CA LEU A 205 21.02 3.49 4.08
C LEU A 205 22.14 2.64 4.70
N THR A 206 22.14 2.55 6.01
CA THR A 206 22.89 1.58 6.79
C THR A 206 22.00 0.40 7.15
N LEU A 207 22.39 -0.82 6.77
CA LEU A 207 21.78 -2.05 7.26
C LEU A 207 22.75 -2.78 8.19
N PHE A 208 22.25 -3.20 9.35
CA PHE A 208 22.99 -4.03 10.30
C PHE A 208 22.64 -5.49 10.03
N ILE A 209 23.59 -6.23 9.48
CA ILE A 209 23.41 -7.58 8.95
C ILE A 209 24.35 -8.58 9.64
N GLU A 210 24.06 -9.86 9.47
CA GLU A 210 24.96 -10.90 9.97
C GLU A 210 26.31 -10.89 9.22
N PRO A 211 27.41 -11.30 9.87
CA PRO A 211 28.73 -11.38 9.23
C PRO A 211 28.75 -12.32 8.02
N GLY A 212 29.58 -11.99 7.02
CA GLY A 212 29.84 -12.82 5.84
C GLY A 212 29.10 -12.40 4.56
N ALA A 213 28.24 -11.40 4.64
CA ALA A 213 27.52 -10.89 3.47
C ALA A 213 28.34 -9.77 2.78
N ASP A 214 29.21 -10.18 1.87
CA ASP A 214 30.23 -9.32 1.24
C ASP A 214 29.78 -8.70 -0.09
N TYR A 215 28.69 -9.20 -0.68
CA TYR A 215 28.24 -8.77 -2.00
C TYR A 215 26.92 -8.04 -1.92
N VAL A 216 26.90 -6.80 -2.43
CA VAL A 216 25.71 -5.96 -2.49
C VAL A 216 25.30 -5.72 -3.93
N TYR A 217 24.00 -5.88 -4.19
CA TYR A 217 23.37 -5.57 -5.45
C TYR A 217 22.28 -4.54 -5.25
N LEU A 218 22.36 -3.42 -5.97
CA LEU A 218 21.33 -2.39 -6.04
C LEU A 218 20.64 -2.49 -7.40
N ASN A 219 19.32 -2.68 -7.43
CA ASN A 219 18.53 -2.84 -8.65
C ASN A 219 19.09 -3.93 -9.57
N GLY A 220 19.50 -5.06 -8.97
CA GLY A 220 20.08 -6.21 -9.67
C GLY A 220 21.52 -6.02 -10.17
N ARG A 221 22.15 -4.87 -9.93
CA ARG A 221 23.51 -4.56 -10.36
C ARG A 221 24.46 -4.51 -9.17
N PRO A 222 25.72 -4.97 -9.30
CA PRO A 222 26.72 -4.81 -8.23
C PRO A 222 26.80 -3.34 -7.79
N ALA A 223 26.80 -3.12 -6.48
CA ALA A 223 26.90 -1.79 -5.89
C ALA A 223 28.16 -1.68 -5.02
N GLU A 224 28.86 -0.57 -5.13
CA GLU A 224 29.93 -0.24 -4.18
C GLU A 224 29.33 0.17 -2.84
N VAL A 225 29.82 -0.43 -1.76
CA VAL A 225 29.31 -0.18 -0.41
C VAL A 225 30.47 -0.02 0.56
N THR A 226 30.23 0.73 1.64
CA THR A 226 31.21 0.83 2.73
C THR A 226 30.82 -0.15 3.84
N HIS A 227 31.69 -1.13 4.13
CA HIS A 227 31.54 -2.02 5.26
C HIS A 227 32.10 -1.37 6.54
N ARG A 228 31.35 -1.43 7.64
CA ARG A 228 31.80 -1.01 8.97
C ARG A 228 31.38 -2.06 10.00
N GLY A 229 32.26 -3.04 10.24
CA GLY A 229 31.95 -4.16 11.15
C GLY A 229 30.76 -4.97 10.63
N LYS A 230 29.63 -4.94 11.37
CA LYS A 230 28.39 -5.67 11.02
C LYS A 230 27.38 -4.83 10.24
N SER A 231 27.79 -3.71 9.68
CA SER A 231 26.90 -2.87 8.88
C SER A 231 27.44 -2.60 7.49
N ILE A 232 26.53 -2.54 6.52
CA ILE A 232 26.79 -2.02 5.18
C ILE A 232 26.17 -0.64 5.05
N ASN A 233 26.85 0.27 4.37
CA ASN A 233 26.31 1.57 3.96
C ASN A 233 26.16 1.60 2.45
N VAL A 234 24.96 1.92 1.99
CA VAL A 234 24.59 1.98 0.58
C VAL A 234 23.96 3.34 0.31
N ASP A 235 24.43 4.03 -0.72
CA ASP A 235 23.77 5.25 -1.19
C ASP A 235 22.61 4.87 -2.11
N LEU A 236 21.41 5.34 -1.75
CA LEU A 236 20.18 5.11 -2.49
C LEU A 236 19.79 6.39 -3.24
N PRO A 237 19.40 6.28 -4.52
CA PRO A 237 18.78 7.40 -5.23
C PRO A 237 17.41 7.74 -4.64
N ALA A 238 16.85 8.88 -5.04
CA ALA A 238 15.42 9.12 -4.83
C ALA A 238 14.59 8.14 -5.67
N GLY A 239 13.38 7.83 -5.19
CA GLY A 239 12.48 6.85 -5.77
C GLY A 239 12.66 5.46 -5.18
N GLU A 240 12.32 4.47 -5.98
CA GLU A 240 12.34 3.06 -5.61
C GLU A 240 13.74 2.44 -5.79
N SER A 241 14.10 1.53 -4.90
CA SER A 241 15.35 0.78 -4.95
C SER A 241 15.16 -0.60 -4.35
N THR A 242 15.70 -1.61 -5.03
CA THR A 242 15.81 -2.97 -4.52
C THR A 242 17.25 -3.25 -4.15
N LEU A 243 17.46 -3.83 -2.98
CA LEU A 243 18.76 -4.15 -2.42
C LEU A 243 18.82 -5.65 -2.13
N THR A 244 19.92 -6.28 -2.50
CA THR A 244 20.23 -7.66 -2.14
C THR A 244 21.62 -7.73 -1.55
N VAL A 245 21.75 -8.36 -0.40
CA VAL A 245 23.02 -8.54 0.31
C VAL A 245 23.26 -10.03 0.50
N SER A 246 24.38 -10.53 -0.01
CA SER A 246 24.64 -11.96 -0.14
C SER A 246 26.07 -12.33 0.22
N GLU A 247 26.27 -13.58 0.63
CA GLU A 247 27.59 -14.17 0.86
C GLU A 247 28.25 -14.63 -0.47
N VAL A 248 27.50 -14.63 -1.58
CA VAL A 248 28.01 -15.07 -2.88
C VAL A 248 28.10 -13.93 -3.90
N ALA A 249 29.14 -13.98 -4.73
CA ALA A 249 29.43 -13.04 -5.82
C ALA A 249 28.48 -13.16 -7.02
N ARG A 250 27.21 -13.48 -6.78
CA ARG A 250 26.16 -13.49 -7.81
C ARG A 250 24.88 -12.88 -7.26
N PHE A 251 24.18 -12.15 -8.13
CA PHE A 251 22.84 -11.68 -7.81
C PHE A 251 21.92 -12.89 -7.61
N ILE A 252 21.29 -12.96 -6.45
CA ILE A 252 20.24 -13.94 -6.16
C ILE A 252 18.92 -13.17 -6.18
N PRO A 253 18.12 -13.30 -7.26
CA PRO A 253 16.81 -12.65 -7.27
C PRO A 253 16.00 -13.18 -6.09
N ARG A 254 15.29 -12.27 -5.42
CA ARG A 254 14.31 -12.66 -4.41
C ARG A 254 13.28 -13.58 -5.10
N PRO A 255 13.04 -14.80 -4.59
CA PRO A 255 11.91 -15.60 -5.04
C PRO A 255 10.64 -14.75 -4.91
N ARG A 256 9.72 -14.82 -5.88
CA ARG A 256 8.41 -14.19 -5.68
C ARG A 256 7.79 -14.81 -4.43
N SER A 257 7.56 -14.05 -3.36
CA SER A 257 6.72 -14.58 -2.29
C SER A 257 5.32 -14.84 -2.81
N VAL A 258 4.77 -15.91 -2.26
CA VAL A 258 3.41 -16.34 -2.52
C VAL A 258 2.41 -15.39 -1.82
N TRP A 259 2.87 -14.52 -0.89
CA TRP A 259 2.03 -13.65 -0.07
C TRP A 259 2.68 -12.27 0.19
N CYS A 260 2.13 -11.21 -0.43
CA CYS A 260 2.24 -9.80 -0.01
C CYS A 260 3.65 -9.21 0.19
N ASP A 261 4.59 -9.50 -0.72
CA ASP A 261 6.01 -9.17 -0.56
C ASP A 261 6.43 -7.73 -0.82
N ASP A 262 5.56 -6.99 -1.47
CA ASP A 262 5.72 -5.58 -1.69
C ASP A 262 4.51 -4.98 -0.99
N LEU A 263 4.70 -4.53 0.24
CA LEU A 263 4.10 -3.27 0.66
C LEU A 263 5.10 -2.26 0.12
N PRO A 264 5.00 -1.79 -1.14
CA PRO A 264 5.79 -0.65 -1.52
C PRO A 264 5.27 0.43 -0.62
N ALA A 265 6.14 0.85 0.28
CA ALA A 265 5.78 1.82 1.29
C ALA A 265 5.77 3.22 0.62
N THR A 266 5.32 3.31 -0.63
CA THR A 266 5.14 4.56 -1.36
C THR A 266 3.99 5.33 -0.71
N PRO A 267 4.24 6.56 -0.23
CA PRO A 267 3.15 7.39 0.24
C PRO A 267 2.22 7.68 -0.95
N MET A 268 0.95 7.32 -0.80
CA MET A 268 -0.10 7.77 -1.69
C MET A 268 -0.10 9.30 -1.77
N ALA A 269 -0.14 9.85 -2.98
CA ALA A 269 -0.18 11.29 -3.15
C ALA A 269 -1.49 11.85 -2.55
N THR A 270 -1.39 12.64 -1.47
CA THR A 270 -2.57 13.20 -0.78
C THR A 270 -3.38 14.18 -1.62
N ASN A 271 -2.83 14.60 -2.77
CA ASN A 271 -3.44 15.46 -3.76
C ASN A 271 -3.78 14.71 -5.06
N ALA A 272 -3.79 13.38 -5.04
CA ALA A 272 -4.11 12.58 -6.21
C ALA A 272 -5.50 12.90 -6.77
N PRO A 273 -5.69 12.80 -8.09
CA PRO A 273 -6.97 13.07 -8.72
C PRO A 273 -8.15 12.29 -8.13
N ALA A 274 -7.98 11.03 -7.73
CA ALA A 274 -9.05 10.20 -7.15
C ALA A 274 -9.72 10.83 -5.90
N PHE A 275 -9.00 11.67 -5.16
CA PHE A 275 -9.52 12.32 -3.94
C PHE A 275 -10.11 13.71 -4.19
N GLN A 276 -10.14 14.17 -5.44
CA GLN A 276 -10.75 15.46 -5.78
C GLN A 276 -12.28 15.32 -5.86
N PRO A 277 -13.05 16.22 -5.21
CA PRO A 277 -14.50 16.21 -5.32
C PRO A 277 -14.97 16.29 -6.78
N GLY A 278 -15.90 15.43 -7.17
CA GLY A 278 -16.45 15.38 -8.53
C GLY A 278 -15.63 14.58 -9.53
N MET A 279 -14.50 13.99 -9.13
CA MET A 279 -13.75 13.06 -9.97
C MET A 279 -14.54 11.74 -10.10
N ILE A 280 -14.68 11.22 -11.31
CA ILE A 280 -15.26 9.90 -11.56
C ILE A 280 -14.34 9.13 -12.49
N ALA A 281 -14.02 7.88 -12.15
CA ALA A 281 -13.32 6.98 -13.05
C ALA A 281 -14.17 5.75 -13.35
N ARG A 282 -14.15 5.29 -14.61
CA ARG A 282 -14.84 4.10 -15.09
C ARG A 282 -13.89 3.23 -15.88
N SER A 283 -14.27 1.98 -16.08
CA SER A 283 -13.46 1.04 -16.85
C SER A 283 -14.33 0.07 -17.64
N SER A 284 -13.74 -0.54 -18.66
CA SER A 284 -14.35 -1.60 -19.47
C SER A 284 -14.66 -2.87 -18.68
N SER A 285 -14.05 -3.06 -17.51
CA SER A 285 -14.28 -4.19 -16.61
C SER A 285 -14.42 -3.73 -15.15
N CYS A 286 -15.14 -4.50 -14.34
CA CYS A 286 -15.67 -4.08 -13.04
C CYS A 286 -14.71 -4.25 -11.86
N PHE A 287 -13.54 -4.85 -12.03
CA PHE A 287 -12.60 -5.09 -10.94
C PHE A 287 -11.17 -5.30 -11.43
N PRO A 288 -10.16 -4.65 -10.82
CA PRO A 288 -10.22 -3.56 -9.82
C PRO A 288 -10.82 -2.24 -10.34
N GLU A 289 -11.08 -1.28 -9.46
CA GLU A 289 -11.73 -0.01 -9.79
C GLU A 289 -10.81 0.92 -10.60
N ALA A 290 -11.36 1.62 -11.60
CA ALA A 290 -10.63 2.59 -12.41
C ALA A 290 -9.99 3.73 -11.60
N LEU A 291 -10.53 4.05 -10.42
CA LEU A 291 -9.96 5.05 -9.51
C LEU A 291 -8.53 4.70 -9.07
N GLN A 292 -8.18 3.40 -9.04
CA GLN A 292 -6.84 2.94 -8.69
C GLN A 292 -5.77 3.38 -9.69
N ALA A 293 -6.13 3.72 -10.93
CA ALA A 293 -5.17 4.27 -11.89
C ALA A 293 -4.87 5.77 -11.64
N ILE A 294 -5.61 6.43 -10.75
CA ILE A 294 -5.52 7.89 -10.52
C ILE A 294 -5.51 8.25 -9.03
N ASP A 295 -5.30 7.29 -8.13
CA ASP A 295 -5.23 7.49 -6.68
C ASP A 295 -3.83 7.90 -6.18
N GLY A 296 -2.85 7.90 -7.08
CA GLY A 296 -1.48 8.29 -6.77
C GLY A 296 -0.77 7.32 -5.82
N ASP A 297 -1.31 6.11 -5.65
CA ASP A 297 -0.64 4.99 -5.01
C ASP A 297 0.05 4.16 -6.11
N ALA A 298 1.36 3.96 -5.99
CA ALA A 298 2.10 3.18 -6.99
C ALA A 298 1.78 1.67 -6.93
N ASN A 299 1.00 1.24 -5.94
CA ASN A 299 0.80 -0.16 -5.58
C ASN A 299 -0.59 -0.65 -5.96
N THR A 300 -1.46 0.28 -6.26
CA THR A 300 -2.76 0.03 -6.85
C THR A 300 -2.61 0.20 -8.36
N ALA A 301 -3.48 -0.47 -9.08
CA ALA A 301 -3.58 -0.34 -10.52
C ALA A 301 -4.97 -0.75 -10.90
N TRP A 302 -5.56 -0.04 -11.86
CA TRP A 302 -6.66 -0.66 -12.57
C TRP A 302 -6.11 -1.86 -13.36
N THR A 303 -6.79 -3.00 -13.29
CA THR A 303 -6.49 -4.17 -14.13
C THR A 303 -7.77 -4.75 -14.72
N SER A 304 -7.69 -5.24 -15.95
CA SER A 304 -8.80 -5.98 -16.55
C SER A 304 -8.85 -7.40 -16.03
N LEU A 305 -10.01 -8.06 -16.14
CA LEU A 305 -10.04 -9.51 -15.95
C LEU A 305 -9.15 -10.20 -17.01
N PRO A 306 -8.39 -11.24 -16.63
CA PRO A 306 -7.57 -12.00 -17.58
C PRO A 306 -8.41 -12.59 -18.71
N GLY A 307 -7.91 -12.53 -19.94
CA GLY A 307 -8.54 -13.15 -21.11
C GLY A 307 -9.77 -12.42 -21.67
N LEU A 308 -10.10 -11.22 -21.17
CA LEU A 308 -11.10 -10.37 -21.82
C LEU A 308 -10.59 -9.89 -23.20
N PRO A 309 -11.48 -9.75 -24.19
CA PRO A 309 -11.08 -9.27 -25.51
C PRO A 309 -10.58 -7.83 -25.43
N MET A 310 -9.50 -7.53 -26.16
CA MET A 310 -9.05 -6.16 -26.37
C MET A 310 -9.94 -5.43 -27.41
N PRO A 311 -10.05 -4.09 -27.36
CA PRO A 311 -9.40 -3.20 -26.41
C PRO A 311 -10.06 -3.19 -25.04
N GLN A 312 -9.28 -2.84 -24.01
CA GLN A 312 -9.77 -2.52 -22.67
C GLN A 312 -9.48 -1.04 -22.38
N TRP A 313 -10.23 -0.41 -21.49
CA TRP A 313 -10.07 1.03 -21.26
C TRP A 313 -10.37 1.45 -19.83
N ILE A 314 -9.77 2.58 -19.46
CA ILE A 314 -10.23 3.41 -18.35
C ILE A 314 -10.67 4.77 -18.88
N GLU A 315 -11.68 5.33 -18.24
CA GLU A 315 -12.27 6.64 -18.52
C GLU A 315 -12.20 7.47 -17.25
N VAL A 316 -11.86 8.74 -17.39
CA VAL A 316 -11.81 9.70 -16.29
C VAL A 316 -12.67 10.91 -16.65
N ASP A 317 -13.69 11.19 -15.83
CA ASP A 317 -14.45 12.43 -15.84
C ASP A 317 -13.83 13.40 -14.83
N LEU A 318 -13.47 14.57 -15.32
CA LEU A 318 -12.96 15.68 -14.54
C LEU A 318 -14.12 16.48 -13.93
N PRO A 319 -13.92 17.10 -12.74
CA PRO A 319 -14.94 17.96 -12.12
C PRO A 319 -15.34 19.18 -12.97
N SER A 320 -14.47 19.59 -13.89
CA SER A 320 -14.69 20.69 -14.82
C SER A 320 -13.84 20.49 -16.08
N ALA A 321 -14.27 21.07 -17.20
CA ALA A 321 -13.43 21.14 -18.40
C ALA A 321 -12.12 21.88 -18.10
N ARG A 322 -11.02 21.40 -18.68
CA ARG A 322 -9.68 21.98 -18.56
C ARG A 322 -8.93 21.87 -19.89
N SER A 323 -7.96 22.76 -20.09
CA SER A 323 -7.01 22.59 -21.20
C SER A 323 -6.12 21.40 -20.89
N MET A 324 -5.91 20.56 -21.89
CA MET A 324 -5.01 19.42 -21.80
C MET A 324 -4.10 19.42 -23.01
N THR A 325 -2.81 19.18 -22.79
CA THR A 325 -1.81 19.06 -23.87
C THR A 325 -1.04 17.74 -23.81
N PHE A 326 -1.20 16.98 -22.71
CA PHE A 326 -0.60 15.67 -22.57
C PHE A 326 -1.41 14.73 -21.67
N VAL A 327 -1.23 13.45 -21.92
CA VAL A 327 -1.56 12.36 -20.99
C VAL A 327 -0.33 11.46 -20.88
N ARG A 328 0.13 11.22 -19.66
CA ARG A 328 1.17 10.25 -19.33
C ARG A 328 0.51 9.02 -18.75
N VAL A 329 0.79 7.87 -19.34
CA VAL A 329 0.26 6.57 -18.96
C VAL A 329 1.40 5.72 -18.43
N ASP A 330 1.26 5.17 -17.23
CA ASP A 330 2.02 4.03 -16.77
C ASP A 330 1.12 2.79 -16.81
N SER A 331 1.49 1.84 -17.66
CA SER A 331 0.72 0.60 -17.83
C SER A 331 1.18 -0.53 -16.90
N GLY A 332 2.30 -0.34 -16.19
CA GLY A 332 2.94 -1.34 -15.34
C GLY A 332 3.45 -2.58 -16.07
N ARG A 333 3.19 -2.72 -17.38
CA ARG A 333 3.53 -3.89 -18.21
C ARG A 333 3.79 -3.48 -19.65
N PRO A 334 4.60 -4.25 -20.41
CA PRO A 334 4.78 -3.98 -21.83
C PRO A 334 3.46 -4.12 -22.59
N GLY A 335 3.22 -3.18 -23.50
CA GLY A 335 1.96 -3.10 -24.24
C GLY A 335 1.87 -1.85 -25.10
N GLY A 336 0.64 -1.54 -25.53
CA GLY A 336 0.39 -0.35 -26.32
C GLY A 336 -1.08 -0.06 -26.49
N GLY A 337 -1.36 1.16 -26.90
CA GLY A 337 -2.71 1.68 -26.94
C GLY A 337 -2.75 3.11 -27.43
N HIS A 338 -3.83 3.81 -27.10
CA HIS A 338 -4.00 5.20 -27.45
C HIS A 338 -4.78 5.97 -26.37
N VAL A 339 -4.70 7.29 -26.45
CA VAL A 339 -5.45 8.21 -25.60
C VAL A 339 -6.56 8.83 -26.44
N GLU A 340 -7.77 8.89 -25.88
CA GLU A 340 -8.91 9.58 -26.48
C GLU A 340 -9.38 10.72 -25.58
N LEU A 341 -9.80 11.83 -26.17
CA LEU A 341 -10.47 12.93 -25.46
C LEU A 341 -11.93 13.00 -25.89
N TRP A 342 -12.80 13.41 -24.97
CA TRP A 342 -14.20 13.68 -25.29
C TRP A 342 -14.31 14.98 -26.08
N ASP A 343 -14.89 14.90 -27.27
CA ASP A 343 -15.28 16.04 -28.10
C ASP A 343 -16.78 16.32 -27.86
N PRO A 344 -17.12 17.39 -27.12
CA PRO A 344 -18.52 17.71 -26.83
C PRO A 344 -19.29 18.20 -28.06
N GLU A 345 -18.63 18.74 -29.08
CA GLU A 345 -19.28 19.19 -30.32
C GLU A 345 -19.73 17.98 -31.16
N GLN A 346 -18.90 16.95 -31.21
CA GLN A 346 -19.19 15.71 -31.95
C GLN A 346 -19.91 14.65 -31.10
N GLY A 347 -20.00 14.84 -29.78
CA GLY A 347 -20.61 13.89 -28.85
C GLY A 347 -19.94 12.53 -28.86
N ARG A 348 -18.62 12.48 -29.07
CA ARG A 348 -17.84 11.23 -29.16
C ARG A 348 -16.40 11.41 -28.69
N TYR A 349 -15.74 10.28 -28.48
CA TYR A 349 -14.30 10.24 -28.26
C TYR A 349 -13.52 10.38 -29.56
N VAL A 350 -12.40 11.09 -29.47
CA VAL A 350 -11.45 11.30 -30.57
C VAL A 350 -10.06 10.91 -30.07
N SER A 351 -9.40 9.98 -30.77
CA SER A 351 -8.02 9.61 -30.48
C SER A 351 -7.07 10.80 -30.72
N VAL A 352 -6.23 11.09 -29.74
CA VAL A 352 -5.26 12.20 -29.75
C VAL A 352 -3.81 11.74 -29.82
N GLY A 353 -3.58 10.43 -29.76
CA GLY A 353 -2.26 9.84 -30.02
C GLY A 353 -2.09 8.45 -29.42
N GLU A 354 -1.13 7.72 -29.97
CA GLU A 354 -0.77 6.36 -29.56
C GLU A 354 0.36 6.35 -28.53
N PHE A 355 0.45 5.27 -27.76
CA PHE A 355 1.56 5.01 -26.86
C PHE A 355 2.01 3.55 -26.90
N THR A 356 3.24 3.32 -26.46
CA THR A 356 3.82 1.99 -26.28
C THR A 356 4.70 2.00 -25.05
N THR A 357 4.62 0.92 -24.27
CA THR A 357 5.40 0.71 -23.05
C THR A 357 6.18 -0.59 -23.20
N THR A 358 7.36 -0.64 -22.60
CA THR A 358 8.27 -1.80 -22.67
C THR A 358 8.72 -2.20 -21.27
N VAL A 359 9.46 -3.30 -21.16
CA VAL A 359 10.06 -3.73 -19.89
C VAL A 359 11.00 -2.65 -19.33
N ASP A 360 11.69 -1.93 -20.21
CA ASP A 360 12.66 -0.88 -19.83
C ASP A 360 12.01 0.52 -19.72
N ALA A 361 10.74 0.67 -20.14
CA ALA A 361 9.99 1.91 -20.12
C ALA A 361 8.50 1.63 -19.83
N SER A 362 8.14 1.53 -18.56
CA SER A 362 6.77 1.23 -18.10
C SER A 362 5.75 2.31 -18.42
N HIS A 363 6.22 3.54 -18.72
CA HIS A 363 5.40 4.70 -18.97
C HIS A 363 5.67 5.35 -20.33
N ALA A 364 4.65 6.01 -20.86
CA ALA A 364 4.71 6.78 -22.09
C ALA A 364 3.93 8.09 -21.94
N THR A 365 4.34 9.13 -22.67
CA THR A 365 3.65 10.42 -22.70
C THR A 365 3.10 10.68 -24.09
N VAL A 366 1.79 10.80 -24.21
CA VAL A 366 1.10 11.25 -25.42
C VAL A 366 0.93 12.77 -25.34
N THR A 367 1.38 13.49 -26.35
CA THR A 367 1.28 14.96 -26.44
C THR A 367 0.48 15.37 -27.66
N PHE A 368 -0.37 16.39 -27.51
CA PHE A 368 -1.28 16.86 -28.54
C PHE A 368 -1.49 18.39 -28.42
N ALA A 369 -2.12 18.99 -29.43
CA ALA A 369 -2.50 20.40 -29.37
C ALA A 369 -3.47 20.66 -28.20
N PRO A 370 -3.50 21.84 -27.58
CA PRO A 370 -4.40 22.12 -26.47
C PRO A 370 -5.86 21.80 -26.80
N VAL A 371 -6.48 20.91 -26.01
CA VAL A 371 -7.91 20.56 -26.12
C VAL A 371 -8.59 20.89 -24.80
N GLN A 372 -9.71 21.61 -24.88
CA GLN A 372 -10.62 21.80 -23.74
C GLN A 372 -11.52 20.57 -23.63
N THR A 373 -11.36 19.81 -22.55
CA THR A 373 -12.21 18.64 -22.30
C THR A 373 -12.40 18.40 -20.81
N ASP A 374 -13.52 17.79 -20.44
CA ASP A 374 -13.83 17.32 -19.10
C ASP A 374 -13.74 15.79 -18.99
N ARG A 375 -13.36 15.09 -20.06
CA ARG A 375 -13.29 13.63 -20.05
C ARG A 375 -12.24 13.09 -21.00
N PHE A 376 -11.52 12.07 -20.58
CA PHE A 376 -10.59 11.34 -21.43
C PHE A 376 -10.62 9.83 -21.18
N ARG A 377 -10.05 9.07 -22.11
CA ARG A 377 -9.84 7.62 -22.00
C ARG A 377 -8.40 7.26 -22.29
N VAL A 378 -7.94 6.25 -21.57
CA VAL A 378 -6.74 5.49 -21.93
C VAL A 378 -7.22 4.13 -22.39
N VAL A 379 -6.96 3.82 -23.66
CA VAL A 379 -7.36 2.58 -24.31
C VAL A 379 -6.13 1.70 -24.48
N ILE A 380 -6.19 0.47 -23.98
CA ILE A 380 -5.17 -0.57 -24.13
C ILE A 380 -5.59 -1.49 -25.28
N ASP A 381 -4.88 -1.40 -26.39
CA ASP A 381 -5.15 -2.19 -27.60
C ASP A 381 -4.40 -3.52 -27.59
N ARG A 382 -3.21 -3.55 -26.96
CA ARG A 382 -2.34 -4.73 -26.90
C ARG A 382 -1.63 -4.85 -25.56
N ILE A 383 -1.40 -6.10 -25.16
CA ILE A 383 -0.70 -6.48 -23.93
C ILE A 383 0.31 -7.58 -24.23
N GLU A 384 1.42 -7.61 -23.48
CA GLU A 384 2.45 -8.63 -23.62
C GLU A 384 2.74 -9.31 -22.26
N PRO A 385 2.55 -10.64 -22.14
CA PRO A 385 2.02 -11.56 -23.16
C PRO A 385 0.50 -11.37 -23.43
N PRO A 386 -0.02 -11.79 -24.59
CA PRO A 386 -1.42 -11.55 -25.01
C PRO A 386 -2.52 -12.13 -24.10
N VAL A 387 -2.17 -13.06 -23.22
CA VAL A 387 -3.08 -13.73 -22.28
C VAL A 387 -3.14 -13.07 -20.90
N ALA A 388 -2.39 -11.98 -20.70
CA ALA A 388 -2.37 -11.25 -19.45
C ALA A 388 -3.65 -10.40 -19.23
N SER A 389 -3.73 -9.72 -18.10
CA SER A 389 -4.64 -8.59 -17.90
C SER A 389 -4.04 -7.32 -18.50
N ALA A 390 -4.89 -6.46 -19.08
CA ALA A 390 -4.54 -5.06 -19.27
C ALA A 390 -4.40 -4.39 -17.90
N ALA A 391 -3.50 -3.42 -17.79
CA ALA A 391 -3.27 -2.69 -16.56
C ALA A 391 -2.96 -1.23 -16.85
N VAL A 392 -3.39 -0.36 -15.94
CA VAL A 392 -2.98 1.03 -15.87
C VAL A 392 -2.65 1.31 -14.41
N GLN A 393 -1.35 1.43 -14.13
CA GLN A 393 -0.82 1.68 -12.80
C GLN A 393 -0.95 3.15 -12.43
N SER A 394 -0.71 4.06 -13.38
CA SER A 394 -1.00 5.48 -13.14
C SER A 394 -1.35 6.23 -14.42
N VAL A 395 -2.18 7.26 -14.29
CA VAL A 395 -2.38 8.27 -15.33
C VAL A 395 -2.19 9.66 -14.78
N GLN A 396 -1.44 10.46 -15.52
CA GLN A 396 -1.23 11.88 -15.26
C GLN A 396 -1.64 12.68 -16.50
N TRP A 397 -2.20 13.86 -16.30
CA TRP A 397 -2.64 14.74 -17.39
C TRP A 397 -2.44 16.19 -16.98
N GLY A 398 -2.43 17.07 -17.97
CA GLY A 398 -2.43 18.51 -17.73
C GLY A 398 -1.95 19.31 -18.92
N GLU A 399 -1.55 20.53 -18.62
CA GLU A 399 -0.84 21.43 -19.53
C GLU A 399 0.67 21.25 -19.30
N LYS A 400 1.45 21.12 -20.36
CA LYS A 400 2.89 21.30 -20.23
C LYS A 400 3.14 22.78 -19.87
N PRO A 401 3.96 23.06 -18.85
CA PRO A 401 4.27 24.43 -18.44
C PRO A 401 4.98 25.22 -19.54
#